data_AF-A0A6A1VEI2-F1
#
_entry.id   AF-A0A6A1VEI2-F1
#
_cell.length_a   1.000
_cell.length_b   1.000
_cell.length_c   1.000
_cell.angle_alpha   90.00
_cell.angle_beta   90.00
_cell.angle_gamma   90.00
#
_symmetry.space_group_name_H-M   'P 1'
#
loop_
_entity.id
_entity.type
_entity.pdbx_description
1 polymer ?
#
loop_
_entity_poly.entity_id
_entity_poly.type
_entity_poly.pdbx_seq_one_letter_code
_entity_poly.pdbx_strand_id
1 'polypeptide(L)'
;MVYCGMSMLKYLPVKMVDPIINMLAGLFYGDLSKYGIVRPVKGPFRLKEEKGRSPVIDVGTVGKIIAGDIKVCPSIAKIDGSTVEFENGAQKRFDAIVFATGYRSKATSWLKDYQYIVNGDGMPKNNYPNYWKGQCGVYCAGLSQRGLLKISEDARVITNDIAKVIQDRKKEALPMLHNV
;
A
#
# COMPACT_ATOMS: atom_id res chain seq x y z
N MET A 1 -6.29 17.30 -2.12
CA MET A 1 -6.98 16.62 -1.00
C MET A 1 -6.10 15.68 -0.21
N VAL A 2 -5.45 14.67 -0.83
CA VAL A 2 -4.60 13.73 -0.09
C VAL A 2 -3.50 14.43 0.71
N TYR A 3 -2.84 15.43 0.13
CA TYR A 3 -1.87 16.28 0.83
C TYR A 3 -2.43 16.97 2.07
N CYS A 4 -3.64 17.55 1.96
CA CYS A 4 -4.33 18.19 3.08
C CYS A 4 -4.61 17.17 4.19
N GLY A 5 -5.10 15.98 3.83
CA GLY A 5 -5.36 14.91 4.80
C GLY A 5 -4.08 14.43 5.48
N MET A 6 -2.99 14.24 4.74
CA MET A 6 -1.68 13.91 5.32
C MET A 6 -1.17 14.99 6.28
N SER A 7 -1.45 16.27 6.00
CA SER A 7 -1.09 17.38 6.89
C SER A 7 -1.93 17.38 8.17
N MET A 8 -3.24 17.11 8.07
CA MET A 8 -4.15 17.00 9.23
C MET A 8 -3.81 15.81 10.12
N LEU A 9 -3.39 14.67 9.54
CA LEU A 9 -3.01 13.46 10.29
C LEU A 9 -1.80 13.66 11.22
N LYS A 10 -1.06 14.76 11.09
CA LYS A 10 -0.01 15.13 12.05
C LYS A 10 -0.57 15.56 13.41
N TYR A 11 -1.84 15.99 13.44
CA TYR A 11 -2.46 16.61 14.61
C TYR A 11 -3.80 15.98 15.01
N LEU A 12 -4.49 15.31 14.07
CA LEU A 12 -5.82 14.75 14.26
C LEU A 12 -5.86 13.25 13.97
N PRO A 13 -6.70 12.47 14.68
CA PRO A 13 -6.87 11.04 14.42
C PRO A 13 -7.59 10.79 13.08
N VAL A 14 -7.32 9.64 12.46
CA VAL A 14 -7.92 9.20 11.18
C VAL A 14 -9.45 9.29 11.20
N LYS A 15 -10.09 8.96 12.33
CA LYS A 15 -11.55 9.01 12.51
C LYS A 15 -12.14 10.41 12.27
N MET A 16 -11.36 11.48 12.48
CA MET A 16 -11.78 12.86 12.22
C MET A 16 -11.36 13.32 10.81
N VAL A 17 -10.17 12.90 10.35
CA VAL A 17 -9.64 13.33 9.05
C VAL A 17 -10.42 12.72 7.88
N ASP A 18 -10.74 11.43 7.93
CA ASP A 18 -11.42 10.74 6.82
C ASP A 18 -12.79 11.38 6.47
N PRO A 19 -13.68 11.69 7.43
CA PRO A 19 -14.92 12.41 7.15
C PRO A 19 -14.71 13.77 6.47
N ILE A 20 -13.76 14.57 6.95
CA ILE A 20 -13.43 15.89 6.36
C ILE A 20 -13.00 15.72 4.90
N ILE A 21 -12.11 14.76 4.65
CA ILE A 21 -11.56 14.52 3.32
C ILE A 21 -12.63 13.97 2.36
N ASN A 22 -13.52 13.11 2.85
CA ASN A 22 -14.66 12.62 2.08
C ASN A 22 -15.67 13.73 1.76
N MET A 23 -15.95 14.62 2.70
CA MET A 23 -16.81 15.78 2.47
C MET A 23 -16.22 16.69 1.40
N LEU A 24 -14.94 17.07 1.53
CA LEU A 24 -14.24 17.84 0.52
C LEU A 24 -14.29 17.15 -0.85
N ALA A 25 -14.01 15.84 -0.92
CA ALA A 25 -14.08 15.07 -2.16
C ALA A 25 -15.48 15.10 -2.78
N GLY A 26 -16.54 15.10 -1.97
CA GLY A 26 -17.93 15.24 -2.44
C GLY A 26 -18.19 16.61 -3.03
N LEU A 27 -17.68 17.68 -2.41
CA LEU A 27 -17.84 19.05 -2.91
C LEU A 27 -17.11 19.30 -4.23
N PHE A 28 -15.90 18.77 -4.39
CA PHE A 28 -15.10 19.00 -5.61
C PHE A 28 -15.52 18.14 -6.79
N TYR A 29 -15.85 16.85 -6.55
CA TYR A 29 -16.12 15.90 -7.64
C TYR A 29 -17.61 15.60 -7.83
N GLY A 30 -18.46 15.97 -6.88
CA GLY A 30 -19.87 15.60 -6.88
C GLY A 30 -20.07 14.08 -6.75
N ASP A 31 -21.23 13.62 -7.20
CA ASP A 31 -21.54 12.19 -7.28
C ASP A 31 -21.03 11.60 -8.60
N LEU A 32 -20.01 10.73 -8.48
CA LEU A 32 -19.42 9.99 -9.60
C LEU A 32 -20.04 8.61 -9.81
N SER A 33 -21.02 8.20 -8.99
CA SER A 33 -21.69 6.90 -9.12
C SER A 33 -22.39 6.74 -10.46
N LYS A 34 -22.95 7.83 -11.00
CA LYS A 34 -23.54 7.91 -12.34
C LYS A 34 -22.55 7.61 -13.48
N TYR A 35 -21.25 7.71 -13.21
CA TYR A 35 -20.17 7.32 -14.12
C TYR A 35 -19.52 5.99 -13.74
N GLY A 36 -20.11 5.21 -12.84
CA GLY A 36 -19.59 3.90 -12.41
C GLY A 36 -18.50 3.95 -11.34
N ILE A 37 -18.14 5.13 -10.81
CA ILE A 37 -17.18 5.23 -9.70
C ILE A 37 -17.95 5.28 -8.38
N VAL A 38 -17.93 4.16 -7.65
CA VAL A 38 -18.55 4.06 -6.33
C VAL A 38 -17.54 4.40 -5.25
N ARG A 39 -17.91 5.33 -4.36
CA ARG A 39 -17.06 5.70 -3.22
C ARG A 39 -17.03 4.54 -2.21
N PRO A 40 -15.83 4.12 -1.74
CA PRO A 40 -15.74 3.12 -0.68
C PRO A 40 -16.41 3.58 0.63
N VAL A 41 -16.93 2.64 1.41
CA VAL A 41 -17.56 2.90 2.72
C VAL A 41 -16.57 3.49 3.72
N LYS A 42 -15.31 3.02 3.67
CA LYS A 42 -14.22 3.51 4.54
C LYS A 42 -13.47 4.64 3.83
N GLY A 43 -13.05 5.64 4.59
CA GLY A 43 -12.26 6.75 4.06
C GLY A 43 -10.86 6.33 3.60
N PRO A 44 -10.19 7.21 2.83
CA PRO A 44 -8.95 6.87 2.13
C PRO A 44 -7.80 6.53 3.08
N PHE A 45 -7.71 7.17 4.26
CA PHE A 45 -6.62 6.93 5.19
C PHE A 45 -6.86 5.66 6.00
N ARG A 46 -8.09 5.41 6.45
CA ARG A 46 -8.44 4.14 7.10
C ARG A 46 -8.27 2.94 6.17
N LEU A 47 -8.66 3.06 4.90
CA LEU A 47 -8.41 2.01 3.90
C LEU A 47 -6.92 1.73 3.71
N LYS A 48 -6.09 2.77 3.73
CA LYS A 48 -4.64 2.63 3.63
C LYS A 48 -4.05 1.91 4.85
N GLU A 49 -4.49 2.26 6.06
CA GLU A 49 -4.00 1.62 7.28
C GLU A 49 -4.39 0.14 7.38
N GLU A 50 -5.64 -0.18 7.04
CA GLU A 50 -6.17 -1.54 7.19
C GLU A 50 -5.81 -2.46 6.02
N LYS A 51 -5.75 -1.95 4.79
CA LYS A 51 -5.60 -2.76 3.57
C LYS A 51 -4.37 -2.43 2.74
N GLY A 52 -3.55 -1.46 3.14
CA GLY A 52 -2.41 -0.97 2.35
C GLY A 52 -2.82 -0.29 1.03
N ARG A 53 -4.12 -0.03 0.83
CA ARG A 53 -4.66 0.53 -0.41
C ARG A 53 -4.70 2.04 -0.31
N SER A 54 -3.81 2.69 -1.06
CA SER A 54 -3.81 4.14 -1.20
C SER A 54 -4.91 4.61 -2.15
N PRO A 55 -5.51 5.80 -1.93
CA PRO A 55 -6.42 6.38 -2.91
C PRO A 55 -5.70 6.64 -4.24
N VAL A 56 -6.44 6.58 -5.34
CA VAL A 56 -5.93 6.99 -6.65
C VAL A 56 -5.65 8.49 -6.63
N ILE A 57 -4.45 8.88 -7.06
CA ILE A 57 -4.04 10.27 -7.18
C ILE A 57 -3.77 10.50 -8.66
N ASP A 58 -4.60 11.35 -9.26
CA ASP A 58 -4.52 11.64 -10.69
C ASP A 58 -4.93 13.09 -10.96
N VAL A 59 -4.38 13.65 -12.05
CA VAL A 59 -4.71 14.96 -12.58
C VAL A 59 -5.43 14.79 -13.93
N GLY A 60 -6.77 14.89 -13.90
CA GLY A 60 -7.60 15.02 -15.10
C GLY A 60 -8.43 13.80 -15.50
N THR A 61 -8.18 12.60 -14.95
CA THR A 61 -8.94 11.38 -15.26
C THR A 61 -10.41 11.54 -14.95
N VAL A 62 -10.76 12.14 -13.80
CA VAL A 62 -12.17 12.42 -13.47
C VAL A 62 -12.83 13.31 -14.53
N GLY A 63 -12.11 14.33 -15.02
CA GLY A 63 -12.60 15.20 -16.10
C GLY A 63 -12.84 14.43 -17.40
N LYS A 64 -11.91 13.55 -17.78
CA LYS A 64 -12.06 12.66 -18.96
C LYS A 64 -13.19 11.65 -18.82
N ILE A 65 -13.45 11.16 -17.62
CA ILE A 65 -14.60 10.29 -17.34
C ILE A 65 -15.92 11.06 -17.49
N ILE A 66 -15.99 12.27 -16.94
CA ILE A 66 -17.17 13.14 -17.05
C ILE A 66 -17.43 13.53 -18.51
N ALA A 67 -16.37 13.81 -19.28
CA ALA A 67 -16.45 14.14 -20.71
C ALA A 67 -16.84 12.94 -21.60
N GLY A 68 -16.71 11.71 -21.10
CA GLY A 68 -17.02 10.48 -21.83
C GLY A 68 -15.85 9.88 -22.62
N ASP A 69 -14.68 10.51 -22.58
CA ASP A 69 -13.44 10.00 -23.19
C ASP A 69 -12.97 8.70 -22.53
N ILE A 70 -13.21 8.55 -21.22
CA ILE A 70 -12.94 7.33 -20.47
C ILE A 70 -14.26 6.75 -19.96
N LYS A 71 -14.60 5.55 -20.41
CA LYS A 71 -15.80 4.83 -19.96
C LYS A 71 -15.44 3.82 -18.88
N VAL A 72 -15.94 4.04 -17.67
CA VAL A 72 -15.86 3.04 -16.59
C VAL A 72 -16.81 1.90 -16.93
N CYS A 73 -16.27 0.69 -16.95
CA CYS A 73 -17.05 -0.53 -17.22
C CYS A 73 -17.11 -1.39 -15.94
N PRO A 74 -18.12 -2.26 -15.81
CA PRO A 74 -18.18 -3.24 -14.71
C PRO A 74 -16.99 -4.21 -14.73
N SER A 75 -16.93 -5.08 -13.72
CA SER A 75 -16.00 -6.19 -13.69
C SER A 75 -16.10 -7.05 -14.97
N ILE A 76 -14.96 -7.60 -15.39
CA ILE A 76 -14.85 -8.48 -16.55
C ILE A 76 -15.25 -9.90 -16.14
N ALA A 77 -16.19 -10.50 -16.88
CA ALA A 77 -16.58 -11.90 -16.73
C ALA A 77 -15.72 -12.83 -17.59
N LYS A 78 -15.48 -12.45 -18.85
CA LYS A 78 -14.69 -13.26 -19.80
C LYS A 78 -13.99 -12.37 -20.82
N ILE A 79 -12.82 -12.80 -21.27
CA ILE A 79 -12.11 -12.24 -22.43
C ILE A 79 -12.01 -13.35 -23.48
N ASP A 80 -12.44 -13.06 -24.69
CA ASP A 80 -12.43 -13.96 -25.85
C ASP A 80 -11.85 -13.22 -27.07
N GLY A 81 -10.54 -13.40 -27.29
CA GLY A 81 -9.78 -12.62 -28.26
C GLY A 81 -9.88 -11.12 -27.99
N SER A 82 -10.43 -10.37 -28.96
CA SER A 82 -10.67 -8.92 -28.85
C SER A 82 -11.96 -8.56 -28.12
N THR A 83 -12.82 -9.54 -27.80
CA THR A 83 -14.14 -9.31 -27.21
C THR A 83 -14.07 -9.52 -25.71
N VAL A 84 -14.58 -8.55 -24.95
CA VAL A 84 -14.66 -8.58 -23.49
C VAL A 84 -16.13 -8.60 -23.09
N GLU A 85 -16.51 -9.61 -22.32
CA GLU A 85 -17.80 -9.74 -21.67
C GLU A 85 -17.70 -9.26 -20.22
N PHE A 86 -18.63 -8.39 -19.83
CA PHE A 86 -18.73 -7.84 -18.48
C PHE A 86 -19.75 -8.60 -17.64
N GLU A 87 -19.67 -8.51 -16.31
CA GLU A 87 -20.58 -9.23 -15.38
C GLU A 87 -22.07 -8.90 -15.59
N ASN A 88 -22.40 -7.79 -16.24
CA ASN A 88 -23.78 -7.45 -16.59
C ASN A 88 -24.25 -8.04 -17.94
N GLY A 89 -23.46 -8.93 -18.55
CA GLY A 89 -23.73 -9.55 -19.86
C GLY A 89 -23.42 -8.67 -21.07
N ALA A 90 -23.00 -7.40 -20.87
CA ALA A 90 -22.61 -6.54 -21.97
C ALA A 90 -21.30 -7.04 -22.61
N GLN A 91 -21.21 -6.96 -23.94
CA GLN A 91 -20.00 -7.32 -24.69
C GLN A 91 -19.46 -6.11 -25.46
N LYS A 92 -18.15 -5.95 -25.48
CA LYS A 92 -17.46 -4.90 -26.25
C LYS A 92 -16.19 -5.44 -26.88
N ARG A 93 -15.79 -4.86 -28.02
CA ARG A 93 -14.52 -5.14 -28.67
C ARG A 93 -13.49 -4.08 -28.31
N PHE A 94 -12.24 -4.51 -28.16
CA PHE A 94 -11.09 -3.66 -27.87
C PHE A 94 -9.91 -4.05 -28.77
N ASP A 95 -9.18 -3.05 -29.25
CA ASP A 95 -7.97 -3.26 -30.06
C ASP A 95 -6.77 -3.69 -29.20
N ALA A 96 -6.77 -3.30 -27.92
CA ALA A 96 -5.74 -3.65 -26.95
C ALA A 96 -6.32 -3.79 -25.54
N ILE A 97 -5.71 -4.68 -24.75
CA ILE A 97 -6.06 -4.92 -23.34
C ILE A 97 -4.78 -4.77 -22.51
N VAL A 98 -4.81 -3.89 -21.51
CA VAL A 98 -3.69 -3.66 -20.59
C VAL A 98 -4.06 -4.09 -19.18
N PHE A 99 -3.37 -5.09 -18.64
CA PHE A 99 -3.58 -5.57 -17.27
C PHE A 99 -2.80 -4.70 -16.27
N ALA A 100 -3.43 -3.62 -15.80
CA ALA A 100 -2.92 -2.78 -14.72
C ALA A 100 -3.32 -3.32 -13.31
N THR A 101 -3.21 -4.64 -13.10
CA THR A 101 -3.72 -5.35 -11.91
C THR A 101 -2.74 -5.39 -10.73
N GLY A 102 -1.65 -4.64 -10.81
CA GLY A 102 -0.64 -4.50 -9.75
C GLY A 102 0.41 -5.61 -9.73
N TYR A 103 1.14 -5.72 -8.62
CA TYR A 103 2.26 -6.63 -8.45
C TYR A 103 2.09 -7.52 -7.22
N ARG A 104 2.78 -8.66 -7.21
CA ARG A 104 2.91 -9.55 -6.04
C ARG A 104 4.38 -9.69 -5.67
N SER A 105 4.67 -9.80 -4.38
CA SER A 105 6.02 -10.08 -3.92
C SER A 105 6.44 -11.49 -4.37
N LYS A 106 7.71 -11.62 -4.76
CA LYS A 106 8.36 -12.91 -5.03
C LYS A 106 9.42 -13.25 -3.98
N ALA A 107 9.42 -12.57 -2.82
CA ALA A 107 10.39 -12.81 -1.75
C ALA A 107 10.52 -14.30 -1.39
N THR A 108 9.40 -15.02 -1.33
CA THR A 108 9.37 -16.45 -0.99
C THR A 108 10.03 -17.37 -2.01
N SER A 109 10.25 -16.92 -3.25
CA SER A 109 10.87 -17.75 -4.29
C SER A 109 12.40 -17.70 -4.29
N TRP A 110 13.01 -16.65 -3.72
CA TRP A 110 14.46 -16.47 -3.73
C TRP A 110 15.07 -16.37 -2.34
N LEU A 111 14.31 -15.90 -1.34
CA LEU A 111 14.77 -15.84 0.04
C LEU A 111 14.63 -17.23 0.67
N LYS A 112 15.77 -17.89 0.93
CA LYS A 112 15.78 -19.13 1.71
C LYS A 112 15.35 -18.84 3.15
N ASP A 113 14.66 -19.79 3.76
CA ASP A 113 14.18 -19.71 5.14
C ASP A 113 13.34 -18.45 5.43
N TYR A 114 12.59 -18.00 4.41
CA TYR A 114 11.83 -16.75 4.43
C TYR A 114 10.87 -16.64 5.62
N GLN A 115 10.42 -17.77 6.18
CA GLN A 115 9.52 -17.90 7.32
C GLN A 115 10.00 -17.18 8.60
N TYR A 116 11.28 -16.82 8.67
CA TYR A 116 11.87 -16.02 9.75
C TYR A 116 11.59 -14.51 9.65
N ILE A 117 11.07 -14.02 8.52
CA ILE A 117 10.88 -12.58 8.27
C ILE A 117 9.63 -12.25 7.44
N VAL A 118 9.26 -13.07 6.45
CA VAL A 118 8.10 -12.85 5.57
C VAL A 118 7.10 -14.01 5.63
N ASN A 119 5.85 -13.72 5.28
CA ASN A 119 4.74 -14.67 5.18
C ASN A 119 4.68 -15.31 3.78
N GLY A 120 3.68 -16.17 3.54
CA GLY A 120 3.49 -16.84 2.26
C GLY A 120 3.26 -15.90 1.06
N ASP A 121 2.76 -14.69 1.31
CA ASP A 121 2.58 -13.65 0.29
C ASP A 121 3.86 -12.85 0.00
N GLY A 122 4.98 -13.18 0.65
CA GLY A 122 6.24 -12.45 0.53
C GLY A 122 6.20 -11.07 1.19
N MET A 123 5.31 -10.88 2.17
CA MET A 123 5.12 -9.65 2.95
C MET A 123 5.64 -9.86 4.38
N PRO A 124 5.94 -8.79 5.15
CA PRO A 124 6.44 -8.92 6.51
C PRO A 124 5.51 -9.79 7.38
N LYS A 125 6.09 -10.77 8.06
CA LYS A 125 5.34 -11.74 8.87
C LYS A 125 4.78 -11.13 10.16
N ASN A 126 5.56 -10.23 10.75
CA ASN A 126 5.24 -9.62 12.04
C ASN A 126 4.26 -8.46 11.88
N ASN A 127 3.47 -8.20 12.92
CA ASN A 127 2.52 -7.09 12.93
C ASN A 127 3.17 -5.78 13.38
N TYR A 128 2.49 -4.66 13.09
CA TYR A 128 2.84 -3.35 13.62
C TYR A 128 2.90 -3.34 15.15
N PRO A 129 3.89 -2.67 15.79
CA PRO A 129 4.94 -1.82 15.21
C PRO A 129 6.22 -2.53 14.78
N ASN A 130 6.36 -3.84 15.05
CA ASN A 130 7.61 -4.58 14.89
C ASN A 130 7.67 -5.41 13.60
N TYR A 131 6.86 -5.07 12.60
CA TYR A 131 6.80 -5.78 11.31
C TYR A 131 8.14 -5.82 10.57
N TRP A 132 8.98 -4.81 10.78
CA TRP A 132 10.25 -4.60 10.08
C TRP A 132 11.37 -5.53 10.54
N LYS A 133 11.24 -6.19 11.71
CA LYS A 133 12.30 -7.01 12.31
C LYS A 133 12.00 -8.49 12.17
N GLY A 134 12.97 -9.24 11.64
CA GLY A 134 12.96 -10.71 11.59
C GLY A 134 13.97 -11.32 12.56
N GLN A 135 14.20 -12.62 12.39
CA GLN A 135 15.26 -13.33 13.10
C GLN A 135 16.59 -13.23 12.33
N CYS A 136 17.67 -13.63 12.99
CA CYS A 136 19.00 -13.78 12.37
C CYS A 136 19.55 -12.51 11.69
N GLY A 137 19.17 -11.32 12.17
CA GLY A 137 19.67 -10.05 11.62
C GLY A 137 19.08 -9.66 10.27
N VAL A 138 17.95 -10.25 9.87
CA VAL A 138 17.22 -9.92 8.65
C VAL A 138 16.11 -8.91 8.95
N TYR A 139 15.91 -7.95 8.05
CA TYR A 139 14.95 -6.85 8.21
C TYR A 139 14.11 -6.62 6.95
N CYS A 140 12.89 -6.11 7.14
CA CYS A 140 11.96 -5.70 6.10
C CYS A 140 11.91 -4.16 6.04
N ALA A 141 12.53 -3.56 5.02
CA ALA A 141 12.43 -2.13 4.75
C ALA A 141 11.47 -1.86 3.58
N GLY A 142 10.42 -1.06 3.79
CA GLY A 142 9.50 -0.62 2.75
C GLY A 142 8.52 -1.66 2.22
N LEU A 143 8.48 -2.84 2.83
CA LEU A 143 7.52 -3.90 2.52
C LEU A 143 6.19 -3.75 3.29
N SER A 144 5.94 -2.64 3.97
CA SER A 144 4.74 -2.44 4.80
C SER A 144 3.50 -1.98 4.03
N GLN A 145 3.62 -1.63 2.74
CA GLN A 145 2.56 -1.01 1.93
C GLN A 145 1.98 0.28 2.53
N ARG A 146 2.73 0.94 3.42
CA ARG A 146 2.32 2.19 4.09
C ARG A 146 2.79 3.45 3.36
N GLY A 147 3.44 3.29 2.22
CA GLY A 147 3.92 4.36 1.35
C GLY A 147 5.29 4.91 1.75
N LEU A 148 5.78 5.88 0.99
CA LEU A 148 7.17 6.34 1.01
C LEU A 148 7.63 6.88 2.36
N LEU A 149 6.78 7.64 3.07
CA LEU A 149 7.11 8.16 4.40
C LEU A 149 7.45 7.03 5.38
N LYS A 150 6.78 5.88 5.27
CA LYS A 150 7.05 4.75 6.15
C LYS A 150 8.36 4.06 5.82
N ILE A 151 8.80 4.06 4.56
CA ILE A 151 10.11 3.53 4.17
C ILE A 151 11.24 4.25 4.91
N SER A 152 11.16 5.58 5.03
CA SER A 152 12.15 6.34 5.79
C SER A 152 12.14 6.00 7.28
N GLU A 153 10.96 5.74 7.85
CA GLU A 153 10.84 5.32 9.24
C GLU A 153 11.42 3.91 9.46
N ASP A 154 11.12 2.97 8.56
CA ASP A 154 11.69 1.62 8.54
C ASP A 154 13.21 1.67 8.54
N ALA A 155 13.81 2.47 7.65
CA ALA A 155 15.25 2.64 7.57
C ALA A 155 15.86 3.14 8.90
N ARG A 156 15.20 4.10 9.56
CA ARG A 156 15.66 4.65 10.83
C ARG A 156 15.61 3.62 11.97
N VAL A 157 14.49 2.90 12.10
CA VAL A 157 14.35 1.90 13.18
C VAL A 157 15.28 0.70 12.97
N ILE A 158 15.47 0.26 11.73
CA ILE A 158 16.42 -0.79 11.36
C ILE A 158 17.85 -0.36 11.71
N THR A 159 18.25 0.86 11.32
CA THR A 159 19.61 1.36 11.58
C THR A 159 19.89 1.44 13.09
N ASN A 160 18.92 1.92 13.87
CA ASN A 160 19.05 1.96 15.33
C ASN A 160 19.19 0.57 15.95
N ASP A 161 18.45 -0.42 15.45
CA ASP A 161 18.56 -1.80 15.92
C ASP A 161 19.92 -2.41 15.59
N ILE A 162 20.42 -2.20 14.37
CA ILE A 162 21.76 -2.65 13.95
C ILE A 162 22.83 -2.01 14.83
N ALA A 163 22.76 -0.70 15.06
CA ALA A 163 23.72 0.01 15.91
C ALA A 163 23.74 -0.56 17.34
N LYS A 164 22.57 -0.85 17.90
CA LYS A 164 22.43 -1.48 19.21
C LYS A 164 23.05 -2.88 19.24
N VAL A 165 22.74 -3.73 18.26
CA VAL A 165 23.30 -5.08 18.14
C VAL A 165 24.84 -5.05 18.05
N ILE A 166 25.41 -4.11 17.29
CA ILE A 166 26.86 -3.94 17.19
C ILE A 166 27.46 -3.50 18.53
N GLN A 167 26.81 -2.57 19.24
CA GLN A 167 27.28 -2.10 20.54
C GLN A 167 27.25 -3.21 21.60
N ASP A 168 26.18 -4.00 21.63
CA ASP A 168 26.03 -5.10 22.58
C ASP A 168 27.09 -6.19 22.33
N ARG A 169 27.37 -6.53 21.07
CA ARG A 169 28.47 -7.44 20.70
C ARG A 169 29.85 -6.93 21.13
N LYS A 170 30.10 -5.62 20.99
CA LYS A 170 31.37 -5.03 21.46
C LYS A 170 31.53 -5.13 22.97
N LYS A 171 30.44 -4.94 23.73
CA LYS A 171 30.45 -5.08 25.19
C LYS A 171 30.67 -6.53 25.62
N GLU A 172 30.11 -7.51 24.92
CA GLU A 172 30.32 -8.93 25.19
C GLU A 172 31.75 -9.40 24.86
N ALA A 173 32.38 -8.81 23.85
CA ALA A 173 33.77 -9.12 23.47
C ALA A 173 34.82 -8.53 24.43
N LEU A 174 34.52 -7.42 25.11
CA LEU A 174 35.45 -6.72 26.02
C LEU A 174 35.87 -7.52 27.27
N PRO A 175 34.98 -8.21 28.01
CA PRO A 175 35.37 -9.02 29.17
C PRO A 175 36.14 -10.31 28.82
N MET A 176 36.18 -10.72 27.55
CA MET A 176 36.97 -11.87 27.10
C MET A 176 38.46 -11.53 26.87
N LEU A 177 38.82 -10.26 26.74
CA LEU A 177 40.20 -9.80 26.48
C LEU A 177 40.99 -9.46 27.74
N HIS A 178 40.33 -9.34 28.91
CA HIS A 178 41.00 -9.08 30.20
C HIS A 178 41.24 -10.33 31.05
N ASN A 179 40.94 -11.52 30.53
CA ASN A 179 41.17 -12.81 31.20
C ASN A 179 42.26 -13.66 30.49
N VAL A 180 43.23 -13.02 29.82
CA VAL A 180 44.43 -13.67 29.26
C VAL A 180 45.67 -13.11 29.95
#